data_AF-A0A3I8FVD8-F1
#
_entry.id   AF-A0A3I8FVD8-F1
#
_cell.length_a   1.000
_cell.length_b   1.000
_cell.length_c   1.000
_cell.angle_alpha   90.00
_cell.angle_beta   90.00
_cell.angle_gamma   90.00
#
_symmetry.space_group_name_H-M   'P 1'
#
loop_
_entity.id
_entity.type
_entity.pdbx_description
1 polymer ?
#
loop_
_entity_poly.entity_id
_entity_poly.type
_entity_poly.pdbx_seq_one_letter_code
_entity_poly.pdbx_strand_id
1 'polypeptide(L)'
;CKGFKVPLAAFVEQCDKHDLWHDIARILAQRLMTMSAMEEELVGRDAYGSIRAVLMELWLYPEDIRSQLNIAAFIQKRTNLSRSRIMDVLSALKKGGYITIKVGKLVDLKKLPKAF
;
A
#
# COMPACT_ATOMS: atom_id res chain seq x y z
N CYS A 1 -21.29 8.45 5.74
CA CYS A 1 -21.47 7.16 6.47
C CYS A 1 -22.35 7.37 7.69
N LYS A 2 -23.29 6.46 7.92
CA LYS A 2 -24.04 6.36 9.19
C LYS A 2 -23.51 5.13 9.92
N GLY A 3 -23.23 5.26 11.20
CA GLY A 3 -22.76 4.18 12.05
C GLY A 3 -23.45 4.25 13.40
N PHE A 4 -23.69 3.08 14.00
CA PHE A 4 -24.29 2.98 15.33
C PHE A 4 -23.22 2.56 16.31
N LYS A 5 -23.15 3.24 17.46
CA LYS A 5 -22.32 2.80 18.58
C LYS A 5 -23.16 1.87 19.44
N VAL A 6 -22.67 0.65 19.60
CA VAL A 6 -23.27 -0.33 20.50
C VAL A 6 -22.32 -0.52 21.68
N PRO A 7 -22.78 -0.36 22.94
CA PRO A 7 -21.96 -0.71 24.11
C PRO A 7 -21.50 -2.16 24.04
N LEU A 8 -20.25 -2.44 24.42
CA LEU A 8 -19.67 -3.78 24.30
C LEU A 8 -20.51 -4.84 25.04
N ALA A 9 -20.97 -4.54 26.24
CA ALA A 9 -21.80 -5.45 27.02
C ALA A 9 -23.10 -5.82 26.28
N ALA A 10 -23.79 -4.82 25.71
CA ALA A 10 -25.01 -5.03 24.94
C ALA A 10 -24.74 -5.82 23.66
N PHE A 11 -23.61 -5.57 22.99
CA PHE A 11 -23.19 -6.35 21.83
C PHE A 11 -23.00 -7.83 22.20
N VAL A 12 -22.20 -8.12 23.22
CA VAL A 12 -21.93 -9.51 23.68
C VAL A 12 -23.23 -10.21 24.06
N GLU A 13 -24.10 -9.56 24.83
CA GLU A 13 -25.40 -10.11 25.21
C GLU A 13 -26.26 -10.48 23.98
N GLN A 14 -26.32 -9.60 22.97
CA GLN A 14 -27.07 -9.92 21.74
C GLN A 14 -26.40 -11.05 20.95
N CYS A 15 -25.07 -11.16 20.97
CA CYS A 15 -24.36 -12.24 20.29
C CYS A 15 -24.68 -13.60 20.90
N ASP A 16 -24.68 -13.68 22.24
CA ASP A 16 -25.06 -14.88 22.98
C ASP A 16 -26.53 -15.24 22.74
N LYS A 17 -27.42 -14.26 22.87
CA LYS A 17 -28.87 -14.45 22.73
C LYS A 17 -29.29 -14.98 21.36
N HIS A 18 -28.58 -14.58 20.31
CA HIS A 18 -28.91 -14.89 18.93
C HIS A 18 -27.96 -15.90 18.27
N ASP A 19 -27.06 -16.53 19.04
CA ASP A 19 -26.05 -17.50 18.56
C ASP A 19 -25.21 -16.98 17.38
N LEU A 20 -24.84 -15.69 17.43
CA LEU A 20 -24.17 -15.00 16.32
C LEU A 20 -22.65 -15.23 16.30
N TRP A 21 -22.10 -15.93 17.29
CA TRP A 21 -20.66 -16.09 17.46
C TRP A 21 -19.98 -16.78 16.28
N HIS A 22 -20.67 -17.70 15.60
CA HIS A 22 -20.15 -18.33 14.38
C HIS A 22 -19.98 -17.33 13.23
N ASP A 23 -20.97 -16.45 13.00
CA ASP A 23 -20.90 -15.45 11.96
C ASP A 23 -19.88 -14.36 12.30
N ILE A 24 -19.81 -13.96 13.57
CA ILE A 24 -18.80 -13.02 14.07
C ILE A 24 -17.41 -13.61 13.91
N ALA A 25 -17.19 -14.86 14.28
CA ALA A 25 -15.92 -15.55 14.09
C ALA A 25 -15.53 -15.61 12.62
N ARG A 26 -16.48 -15.85 11.70
CA ARG A 26 -16.23 -15.84 10.25
C ARG A 26 -15.82 -14.44 9.75
N ILE A 27 -16.50 -13.40 10.19
CA ILE A 27 -16.17 -12.00 9.85
C ILE A 27 -14.78 -11.64 10.39
N LEU A 28 -14.48 -12.00 11.64
CA LEU A 28 -13.18 -11.76 12.26
C LEU A 28 -12.07 -12.53 11.55
N ALA A 29 -12.29 -13.81 11.21
CA ALA A 29 -11.33 -14.62 10.46
C ALA A 29 -11.07 -14.02 9.08
N GLN A 30 -12.11 -13.58 8.36
CA GLN A 30 -11.95 -12.91 7.06
C GLN A 30 -11.15 -11.61 7.19
N ARG A 31 -11.41 -10.81 8.23
CA ARG A 31 -10.65 -9.59 8.52
C ARG A 31 -9.19 -9.91 8.83
N LEU A 32 -8.94 -10.90 9.68
CA LEU A 32 -7.60 -11.32 10.06
C LEU A 32 -6.82 -11.84 8.85
N MET A 33 -7.39 -12.72 8.04
CA MET A 33 -6.75 -13.21 6.81
C MET A 33 -6.41 -12.07 5.84
N THR A 34 -7.32 -11.09 5.69
CA THR A 34 -7.04 -9.92 4.85
C THR A 34 -5.90 -9.08 5.41
N MET A 35 -5.88 -8.85 6.73
CA MET A 35 -4.80 -8.11 7.40
C MET A 35 -3.47 -8.87 7.30
N SER A 36 -3.45 -10.18 7.53
CA SER A 36 -2.25 -11.01 7.42
C SER A 36 -1.72 -11.08 5.99
N ALA A 37 -2.58 -11.19 4.97
CA ALA A 37 -2.15 -11.11 3.58
C ALA A 37 -1.55 -9.74 3.24
N MET A 38 -2.13 -8.65 3.77
CA MET A 38 -1.55 -7.31 3.66
C MET A 38 -0.22 -7.18 4.42
N GLU A 39 -0.07 -7.84 5.57
CA GLU A 39 1.19 -7.89 6.33
C GLU A 39 2.25 -8.72 5.60
N GLU A 40 1.90 -9.85 4.99
CA GLU A 40 2.80 -10.64 4.15
C GLU A 40 3.27 -9.86 2.92
N GLU A 41 2.40 -9.06 2.30
CA GLU A 41 2.82 -8.08 1.28
C GLU A 41 3.81 -7.04 1.85
N LEU A 42 3.63 -6.65 3.11
CA LEU A 42 4.48 -5.67 3.81
C LEU A 42 5.85 -6.24 4.22
N VAL A 43 5.90 -7.53 4.55
CA VAL A 43 7.09 -8.25 5.06
C VAL A 43 7.85 -8.97 3.94
N GLY A 44 7.16 -9.42 2.88
CA GLY A 44 7.74 -10.17 1.76
C GLY A 44 8.29 -9.32 0.61
N ARG A 45 7.91 -8.04 0.51
CA ARG A 45 8.60 -7.01 -0.28
C ARG A 45 8.81 -5.80 0.61
N ASP A 46 10.06 -5.46 0.90
CA ASP A 46 10.36 -4.18 1.52
C ASP A 46 9.67 -3.05 0.72
N ALA A 47 9.26 -1.97 1.39
CA ALA A 47 8.59 -0.85 0.71
C ALA A 47 9.37 -0.39 -0.54
N TYR A 48 10.70 -0.54 -0.48
CA TYR A 48 11.58 -0.36 -1.62
C TYR A 48 11.32 -1.31 -2.79
N GLY A 49 11.23 -2.62 -2.59
CA GLY A 49 10.99 -3.63 -3.61
C GLY A 49 9.65 -3.43 -4.33
N SER A 50 8.60 -3.08 -3.60
CA SER A 50 7.30 -2.72 -4.18
C SER A 50 7.39 -1.44 -5.03
N ILE A 51 8.05 -0.41 -4.51
CA ILE A 51 8.27 0.85 -5.26
C ILE A 51 9.16 0.61 -6.48
N ARG A 52 10.21 -0.18 -6.36
CA ARG A 52 11.13 -0.57 -7.43
C ARG A 52 10.39 -1.28 -8.56
N ALA A 53 9.52 -2.23 -8.25
CA ALA A 53 8.72 -2.92 -9.25
C ALA A 53 7.83 -1.93 -10.03
N VAL A 54 7.14 -1.03 -9.34
CA VAL A 54 6.30 0.00 -9.97
C VAL A 54 7.13 0.99 -10.79
N LEU A 55 8.32 1.39 -10.33
CA LEU A 55 9.22 2.27 -11.07
C LEU A 55 9.71 1.61 -12.37
N MET A 56 10.04 0.32 -12.30
CA MET A 56 10.44 -0.46 -13.48
C MET A 56 9.27 -0.61 -14.46
N GLU A 57 8.06 -0.87 -13.98
CA GLU A 57 6.85 -0.89 -14.82
C GLU A 57 6.61 0.46 -15.49
N LEU A 58 6.64 1.55 -14.72
CA LEU A 58 6.40 2.90 -15.22
C LEU A 58 7.43 3.30 -16.30
N TRP A 59 8.65 2.79 -16.22
CA TRP A 59 9.70 3.06 -17.21
C TRP A 59 9.49 2.34 -18.55
N LEU A 60 8.70 1.27 -18.58
CA LEU A 60 8.31 0.61 -19.83
C LEU A 60 7.26 1.41 -20.60
N TYR A 61 6.59 2.38 -19.97
CA TYR A 61 5.58 3.18 -20.63
C TYR A 61 6.24 4.21 -21.57
N PRO A 62 5.61 4.48 -22.74
CA PRO A 62 5.98 5.60 -23.60
C PRO A 62 6.10 6.91 -22.83
N GLU A 63 7.05 7.76 -23.22
CA GLU A 63 7.37 9.00 -22.49
C GLU A 63 6.19 9.99 -22.43
N ASP A 64 5.38 10.06 -23.49
CA ASP A 64 4.16 10.85 -23.58
C ASP A 64 3.12 10.45 -22.51
N ILE A 65 3.02 9.15 -22.19
CA ILE A 65 2.15 8.64 -21.13
C ILE A 65 2.80 8.86 -19.76
N ARG A 66 4.07 8.46 -19.62
CA ARG A 66 4.84 8.54 -18.36
C ARG A 66 4.90 9.97 -17.82
N SER A 67 5.06 10.96 -18.71
CA SER A 67 5.13 12.38 -18.36
C SER A 67 3.79 12.96 -17.87
N GLN A 68 2.67 12.26 -18.00
CA GLN A 68 1.37 12.70 -17.47
C GLN A 68 1.10 12.18 -16.06
N LEU A 69 1.87 11.19 -15.61
CA LEU A 69 1.63 10.51 -14.33
C LEU A 69 2.38 11.19 -13.18
N ASN A 70 1.67 11.41 -12.07
CA ASN A 70 2.31 11.72 -10.80
C ASN A 70 2.82 10.42 -10.16
N ILE A 71 4.13 10.30 -10.00
CA ILE A 71 4.80 9.07 -9.56
C ILE A 71 4.34 8.62 -8.18
N ALA A 72 4.19 9.55 -7.23
CA ALA A 72 3.80 9.23 -5.86
C ALA A 72 2.35 8.75 -5.82
N ALA A 73 1.44 9.42 -6.55
CA ALA A 73 0.05 9.00 -6.65
C ALA A 73 -0.10 7.66 -7.38
N PHE A 74 0.72 7.41 -8.42
CA PHE A 74 0.71 6.16 -9.16
C PHE A 74 1.18 4.99 -8.28
N ILE A 75 2.30 5.15 -7.58
CA ILE A 75 2.80 4.16 -6.60
C ILE A 75 1.76 3.93 -5.50
N GLN A 76 1.14 4.99 -4.97
CA GLN A 76 0.14 4.88 -3.92
C GLN A 76 -1.13 4.14 -4.39
N LYS A 77 -1.48 4.18 -5.69
CA LYS A 77 -2.58 3.40 -6.25
C LYS A 77 -2.22 1.94 -6.50
N ARG A 78 -0.93 1.65 -6.76
CA ARG A 78 -0.42 0.31 -7.09
C ARG A 78 0.09 -0.46 -5.88
N THR A 79 0.23 0.20 -4.73
CA THR A 79 0.76 -0.38 -3.49
C THR A 79 -0.09 0.05 -2.31
N ASN A 80 -0.13 -0.75 -1.24
CA ASN A 80 -0.78 -0.39 0.03
C ASN A 80 0.11 0.51 0.92
N LEU A 81 1.12 1.15 0.35
CA LEU A 81 2.09 1.96 1.11
C LEU A 81 1.51 3.32 1.47
N SER A 82 1.83 3.76 2.69
CA SER A 82 1.50 5.12 3.12
C SER A 82 2.26 6.14 2.29
N ARG A 83 1.66 7.32 2.09
CA ARG A 83 2.29 8.41 1.33
C ARG A 83 3.65 8.81 1.91
N SER A 84 3.79 8.82 3.23
CA SER A 84 5.08 9.10 3.90
C SER A 84 6.13 8.08 3.49
N ARG A 85 5.82 6.79 3.60
CA ARG A 85 6.77 5.72 3.27
C ARG A 85 7.20 5.75 1.81
N ILE A 86 6.27 6.06 0.90
CA ILE A 86 6.58 6.26 -0.53
C ILE A 86 7.56 7.42 -0.70
N MET A 87 7.28 8.56 -0.08
CA MET A 87 8.13 9.74 -0.18
C MET A 87 9.52 9.51 0.42
N ASP A 88 9.63 8.76 1.52
CA ASP A 88 10.91 8.42 2.15
C ASP A 88 11.81 7.64 1.18
N VAL A 89 11.26 6.59 0.56
CA VAL A 89 12.00 5.76 -0.41
C VAL A 89 12.33 6.57 -1.68
N LEU A 90 11.38 7.32 -2.23
CA LEU A 90 11.64 8.16 -3.42
C LEU A 90 12.72 9.21 -3.14
N SER A 91 12.73 9.78 -1.94
CA SER A 91 13.75 10.75 -1.52
C SER A 91 15.12 10.09 -1.37
N ALA A 92 15.19 8.89 -0.80
CA ALA A 92 16.43 8.12 -0.73
C ALA A 92 16.97 7.76 -2.12
N LEU A 93 16.11 7.32 -3.03
CA LEU A 93 16.50 7.01 -4.41
C LEU A 93 16.95 8.24 -5.20
N LYS A 94 16.28 9.39 -5.00
CA LYS A 94 16.68 10.67 -5.57
C LYS A 94 18.05 11.11 -5.02
N LYS A 95 18.27 11.01 -3.71
CA LYS A 95 19.54 11.36 -3.06
C LYS A 95 20.68 10.45 -3.52
N GLY A 96 20.40 9.16 -3.74
CA GLY A 96 21.34 8.21 -4.33
C GLY A 96 21.59 8.39 -5.83
N GLY A 97 20.89 9.32 -6.49
CA GLY A 97 21.07 9.60 -7.92
C GLY A 97 20.52 8.50 -8.85
N TYR A 98 19.68 7.60 -8.32
CA TYR A 98 19.10 6.49 -9.07
C TYR A 98 17.92 6.92 -9.93
N ILE A 99 17.18 7.95 -9.49
CA ILE A 99 16.00 8.46 -10.19
C ILE A 99 16.04 9.99 -10.24
N THR A 100 15.48 10.56 -11.31
CA THR A 100 15.23 12.00 -11.40
C THR A 100 13.73 12.24 -11.49
N ILE A 101 13.20 13.02 -10.54
CA ILE A 101 11.80 13.44 -10.50
C ILE A 101 11.72 14.95 -10.69
N LYS A 102 10.93 15.40 -11.66
CA LYS A 102 10.60 16.83 -11.88
C LYS A 102 9.09 17.02 -11.80
N VAL A 103 8.64 17.93 -10.94
CA VAL A 103 7.20 18.25 -10.76
C VAL A 103 6.35 16.98 -10.54
N GLY A 104 6.88 16.03 -9.76
CA GLY A 104 6.20 14.77 -9.45
C GLY A 104 6.21 13.71 -10.56
N LYS A 105 6.91 13.94 -11.68
CA LYS A 105 7.00 13.03 -12.84
C LYS A 105 8.36 12.34 -12.89
N LEU A 106 8.38 11.05 -13.25
CA LEU A 106 9.64 10.31 -13.44
C LEU A 106 10.27 10.72 -14.77
N VAL A 107 11.44 11.34 -14.72
CA VAL A 107 12.17 11.82 -15.91
C VAL A 107 13.30 10.86 -16.28
N ASP A 108 14.07 10.41 -15.29
CA ASP A 108 15.22 9.53 -15.49
C ASP A 108 15.19 8.35 -14.51
N LEU A 109 15.60 7.18 -14.97
CA LEU A 109 15.72 5.94 -14.19
C LEU A 109 17.03 5.25 -14.53
N LYS A 110 17.93 5.18 -13.55
CA LYS A 110 19.18 4.42 -13.62
C LYS A 110 19.00 3.03 -13.01
N LYS A 111 20.08 2.24 -13.02
CA LYS A 111 20.10 0.91 -12.42
C LYS A 111 19.78 0.99 -10.92
N LEU A 112 18.57 0.56 -10.56
CA LEU A 112 18.11 0.50 -9.18
C LEU A 112 18.88 -0.59 -8.40
N PRO A 113 19.28 -0.35 -7.14
CA PRO A 113 20.01 -1.33 -6.33
C PRO A 113 19.15 -2.57 -6.02
N LYS A 114 19.78 -3.72 -5.78
CA LYS A 114 19.03 -4.96 -5.53
C LYS A 114 18.32 -4.99 -4.17
N ALA A 115 18.84 -4.26 -3.19
CA ALA A 115 18.31 -4.08 -1.85
C ALA A 115 18.67 -2.67 -1.34
N PHE A 116 17.90 -2.14 -0.38
CA PHE A 116 18.08 -0.82 0.23
C PHE A 116 18.02 -0.92 1.76
#